data_AF-A0A9W7Y885-F1
#
_entry.id   AF-A0A9W7Y885-F1
#
_cell.length_a   1.000
_cell.length_b   1.000
_cell.length_c   1.000
_cell.angle_alpha   90.00
_cell.angle_beta   90.00
_cell.angle_gamma   90.00
#
_symmetry.space_group_name_H-M   'P 1'
#
loop_
_entity.id
_entity.type
_entity.pdbx_description
1 polymer ?
#
loop_
_entity_poly.entity_id
_entity_poly.type
_entity_poly.pdbx_seq_one_letter_code
_entity_poly.pdbx_strand_id
1 'polypeptide(L)'
;MPVSAPVLSAAPKGSLVDFRLTPAEIAGRVEETIRKERELLDEVAQEESPMLANVIAPLGHFSASLAVEGGVASLLGSVAVDEEARGAGNQAKKLKADFEIERTMREDVYKVVRAVYDNKDEMDKLDPEDRRLVEKMELKHRRAGLLLSSEKREQLRDIKKRESVLEVDFRKCINDEDARLLFSRDELEGLPEDYFNGRETEDHDGEAKYVVTSKYPDYIPLMKYAKRESTRKAMLIADENRCPDNIPRLQELVKLRLEQAQLLGYNTYSEYALEVLMAKTPQAALDMEEDLLAR
;
A
#
# COMPACT_ATOMS: atom_id res chain seq x y z
N MET A 1 -0.02 3.06 -42.53
CA MET A 1 1.35 2.53 -42.37
C MET A 1 1.63 2.48 -40.88
N PRO A 2 2.12 1.36 -40.32
CA PRO A 2 2.42 1.31 -38.90
C PRO A 2 3.62 2.24 -38.65
N VAL A 3 3.45 3.21 -37.77
CA VAL A 3 4.53 4.08 -37.31
C VAL A 3 5.47 3.19 -36.51
N SER A 4 6.65 2.93 -37.08
CA SER A 4 7.72 2.20 -36.41
C SER A 4 8.04 2.93 -35.10
N ALA A 5 7.87 2.25 -33.97
CA ALA A 5 8.21 2.80 -32.67
C ALA A 5 9.70 3.22 -32.70
N PRO A 6 10.05 4.43 -32.24
CA PRO A 6 11.43 4.86 -32.22
C PRO A 6 12.23 3.88 -31.37
N VAL A 7 13.20 3.20 -31.98
CA VAL A 7 14.16 2.35 -31.28
C VAL A 7 14.91 3.26 -30.32
N LEU A 8 14.56 3.20 -29.04
CA LEU A 8 15.26 3.92 -27.99
C LEU A 8 16.75 3.55 -28.07
N SER A 9 17.60 4.53 -28.32
CA SER A 9 19.04 4.33 -28.43
C SER A 9 19.60 3.67 -27.16
N ALA A 10 20.77 3.02 -27.28
CA ALA A 10 21.56 2.50 -26.17
C ALA A 10 21.43 3.37 -24.90
N ALA A 11 21.07 2.75 -23.78
CA ALA A 11 21.15 3.42 -22.48
C ALA A 11 22.59 3.96 -22.34
N PRO A 12 22.77 5.23 -21.94
CA PRO A 12 24.10 5.81 -21.84
C PRO A 12 24.96 4.95 -20.91
N LYS A 13 26.24 4.78 -21.25
CA LYS A 13 27.22 4.11 -20.38
C LYS A 13 27.17 4.78 -19.00
N GLY A 14 26.78 4.03 -17.98
CA GLY A 14 26.59 4.52 -16.61
C GLY A 14 25.13 4.55 -16.12
N SER A 15 24.13 4.24 -16.97
CA SER A 15 22.76 4.03 -16.48
C SER A 15 22.70 2.71 -15.71
N LEU A 16 22.35 2.79 -14.41
CA LEU A 16 22.11 1.62 -13.55
C LEU A 16 20.86 0.83 -13.95
N VAL A 17 20.03 1.39 -14.83
CA VAL A 17 18.72 0.88 -15.18
C VAL A 17 18.54 0.88 -16.70
N ASP A 18 18.10 -0.25 -17.27
CA ASP A 18 17.70 -0.37 -18.67
C ASP A 18 16.19 -0.57 -18.77
N PHE A 19 15.51 0.33 -19.48
CA PHE A 19 14.06 0.27 -19.73
C PHE A 19 13.71 -0.38 -21.05
N ARG A 20 14.71 -0.76 -21.87
CA ARG A 20 14.52 -1.35 -23.21
C ARG A 20 14.47 -2.86 -23.10
N LEU A 21 13.59 -3.33 -22.23
CA LEU A 21 13.39 -4.74 -21.95
C LEU A 21 12.25 -5.27 -22.80
N THR A 22 12.44 -6.43 -23.38
CA THR A 22 11.33 -7.22 -23.93
C THR A 22 10.41 -7.71 -22.81
N PRO A 23 9.13 -8.02 -23.09
CA PRO A 23 8.22 -8.57 -22.07
C PRO A 23 8.81 -9.78 -21.33
N ALA A 24 9.52 -10.67 -22.03
CA ALA A 24 10.17 -11.84 -21.44
C ALA A 24 11.32 -11.45 -20.49
N GLU A 25 12.12 -10.44 -20.83
CA GLU A 25 13.21 -9.97 -19.97
C GLU A 25 12.70 -9.28 -18.70
N ILE A 26 11.56 -8.59 -18.77
CA ILE A 26 10.95 -7.91 -17.62
C ILE A 26 10.65 -8.91 -16.49
N ALA A 27 9.91 -9.98 -16.81
CA ALA A 27 9.57 -11.01 -15.83
C ALA A 27 10.80 -11.85 -15.47
N GLY A 28 11.58 -12.26 -16.47
CA GLY A 28 12.73 -13.16 -16.28
C GLY A 28 13.82 -12.58 -15.36
N ARG A 29 14.08 -11.27 -15.41
CA ARG A 29 15.05 -10.63 -14.49
C ARG A 29 14.60 -10.67 -13.03
N VAL A 30 13.32 -10.46 -12.78
CA VAL A 30 12.75 -10.54 -11.43
C VAL A 30 12.75 -11.98 -10.94
N GLU A 31 12.36 -12.94 -11.77
CA GLU A 31 12.40 -14.38 -11.45
C GLU A 31 13.82 -14.86 -11.11
N GLU A 32 14.80 -14.49 -11.93
CA GLU A 32 16.21 -14.83 -11.71
C GLU A 32 16.77 -14.20 -10.43
N THR A 33 16.38 -12.95 -10.14
CA THR A 33 16.77 -12.27 -8.90
C THR A 33 16.15 -12.96 -7.69
N ILE A 34 14.86 -13.32 -7.75
CA ILE A 34 14.19 -14.09 -6.70
C ILE A 34 14.88 -15.45 -6.47
N ARG A 35 15.24 -16.16 -7.55
CA ARG A 35 15.95 -17.44 -7.46
C ARG A 35 17.26 -17.32 -6.69
N LYS A 36 18.08 -16.33 -7.05
CA LYS A 36 19.36 -16.06 -6.36
C LYS A 36 19.16 -15.61 -4.92
N GLU A 37 18.09 -14.86 -4.61
CA GLU A 37 17.81 -14.49 -3.22
C GLU A 37 17.45 -15.72 -2.38
N ARG A 38 16.70 -16.67 -2.94
CA ARG A 38 16.39 -17.94 -2.25
C ARG A 38 17.65 -18.72 -1.90
N GLU A 39 18.57 -18.83 -2.85
CA GLU A 39 19.88 -19.48 -2.63
C GLU A 39 20.64 -18.78 -1.49
N LEU A 40 20.71 -17.44 -1.52
CA LEU A 40 21.33 -16.68 -0.43
C LEU A 40 20.62 -16.90 0.92
N LEU A 41 19.28 -16.91 0.95
CA LEU A 41 18.50 -17.14 2.17
C LEU A 41 18.80 -18.52 2.76
N ASP A 42 18.97 -19.54 1.91
CA ASP A 42 19.34 -20.90 2.32
C ASP A 42 20.77 -20.97 2.87
N GLU A 43 21.70 -20.20 2.29
CA GLU A 43 23.09 -20.09 2.76
C GLU A 43 23.16 -19.38 4.11
N VAL A 44 22.61 -18.17 4.25
CA VAL A 44 22.70 -17.40 5.50
C VAL A 44 22.00 -18.09 6.66
N ALA A 45 20.96 -18.88 6.38
CA ALA A 45 20.25 -19.65 7.40
C ALA A 45 21.11 -20.74 8.07
N GLN A 46 22.24 -21.12 7.46
CA GLN A 46 23.17 -22.12 7.96
C GLN A 46 24.38 -21.52 8.70
N GLU A 47 24.47 -20.18 8.81
CA GLU A 47 25.59 -19.52 9.48
C GLU A 47 25.65 -19.85 10.99
N GLU A 48 26.74 -20.48 11.41
CA GLU A 48 26.97 -20.87 12.81
C GLU A 48 27.43 -19.70 13.68
N SER A 49 28.04 -18.67 13.07
CA SER A 49 28.49 -17.45 13.74
C SER A 49 27.87 -16.22 13.05
N PRO A 50 26.57 -15.94 13.27
CA PRO A 50 25.90 -14.80 12.65
C PRO A 50 26.53 -13.47 13.06
N MET A 51 26.85 -12.64 12.07
CA MET A 51 27.39 -11.30 12.23
C MET A 51 26.90 -10.39 11.09
N LEU A 52 27.21 -9.09 11.16
CA LEU A 52 26.78 -8.16 10.12
C LEU A 52 27.24 -8.61 8.72
N ALA A 53 28.52 -8.99 8.60
CA ALA A 53 29.17 -9.22 7.31
C ALA A 53 28.67 -10.48 6.56
N ASN A 54 28.22 -11.53 7.25
CA ASN A 54 27.79 -12.79 6.64
C ASN A 54 26.26 -12.96 6.60
N VAL A 55 25.49 -12.23 7.43
CA VAL A 55 24.02 -12.33 7.43
C VAL A 55 23.37 -11.04 6.97
N ILE A 56 23.62 -9.92 7.66
CA ILE A 56 22.85 -8.68 7.47
C ILE A 56 23.23 -7.97 6.17
N ALA A 57 24.53 -7.80 5.91
CA ALA A 57 25.01 -7.12 4.71
C ALA A 57 24.63 -7.87 3.41
N PRO A 58 24.79 -9.20 3.29
CA PRO A 58 24.32 -9.94 2.11
C PRO A 58 22.82 -9.80 1.89
N LEU A 59 21.99 -9.93 2.93
CA LEU A 59 20.54 -9.73 2.84
C LEU A 59 20.18 -8.31 2.40
N GLY A 60 20.92 -7.30 2.87
CA GLY A 60 20.75 -5.90 2.50
C GLY A 60 21.11 -5.65 1.03
N HIS A 61 22.27 -6.10 0.59
CA HIS A 61 22.73 -5.99 -0.80
C HIS A 61 21.78 -6.68 -1.78
N PHE A 62 21.29 -7.87 -1.41
CA PHE A 62 20.35 -8.59 -2.25
C PHE A 62 19.00 -7.88 -2.32
N SER A 63 18.49 -7.40 -1.18
CA SER A 63 17.26 -6.61 -1.13
C SER A 63 17.35 -5.36 -2.03
N ALA A 64 18.51 -4.72 -2.13
CA ALA A 64 18.74 -3.60 -3.04
C ALA A 64 18.66 -4.03 -4.52
N SER A 65 19.25 -5.17 -4.88
CA SER A 65 19.15 -5.73 -6.24
C SER A 65 17.70 -6.02 -6.64
N LEU A 66 16.93 -6.67 -5.75
CA LEU A 66 15.50 -6.93 -6.00
C LEU A 66 14.67 -5.63 -6.06
N ALA A 67 15.04 -4.61 -5.30
CA ALA A 67 14.39 -3.30 -5.37
C ALA A 67 14.61 -2.62 -6.72
N VAL A 68 15.82 -2.73 -7.31
CA VAL A 68 16.12 -2.20 -8.64
C VAL A 68 15.30 -2.94 -9.70
N GLU A 69 15.47 -4.26 -9.83
CA GLU A 69 14.81 -5.03 -10.90
C GLU A 69 13.28 -4.99 -10.75
N GLY A 70 12.77 -5.12 -9.52
CA GLY A 70 11.34 -5.00 -9.24
C GLY A 70 10.80 -3.59 -9.49
N GLY A 71 11.61 -2.55 -9.25
CA GLY A 71 11.25 -1.15 -9.54
C GLY A 71 11.10 -0.90 -11.04
N VAL A 72 12.04 -1.42 -11.85
CA VAL A 72 11.98 -1.34 -13.31
C VAL A 72 10.74 -2.03 -13.85
N ALA A 73 10.50 -3.27 -13.44
CA ALA A 73 9.33 -4.03 -13.86
C ALA A 73 8.02 -3.33 -13.44
N SER A 74 7.99 -2.76 -12.23
CA SER A 74 6.84 -2.02 -11.73
C SER A 74 6.53 -0.78 -12.57
N LEU A 75 7.56 -0.02 -12.94
CA LEU A 75 7.43 1.16 -13.79
C LEU A 75 6.91 0.76 -15.17
N LEU A 76 7.54 -0.21 -15.84
CA LEU A 76 7.13 -0.69 -17.16
C LEU A 76 5.69 -1.24 -17.14
N GLY A 77 5.31 -1.94 -16.08
CA GLY A 77 3.93 -2.38 -15.84
C GLY A 77 2.88 -1.25 -15.82
N SER A 78 3.32 -0.02 -15.54
CA SER A 78 2.45 1.14 -15.34
C SER A 78 2.47 2.12 -16.52
N VAL A 79 3.61 2.25 -17.22
CA VAL A 79 3.81 3.30 -18.24
C VAL A 79 4.18 2.79 -19.63
N ALA A 80 4.47 1.50 -19.81
CA ALA A 80 4.82 0.98 -21.14
C ALA A 80 3.66 1.19 -22.12
N VAL A 81 3.98 1.56 -23.36
CA VAL A 81 3.00 1.71 -24.44
C VAL A 81 2.49 0.34 -24.90
N ASP A 82 3.39 -0.64 -24.91
CA ASP A 82 3.10 -2.02 -25.29
C ASP A 82 2.32 -2.76 -24.19
N GLU A 83 1.27 -3.48 -24.59
CA GLU A 83 0.38 -4.19 -23.66
C GLU A 83 1.03 -5.42 -23.05
N GLU A 84 1.83 -6.17 -23.82
CA GLU A 84 2.54 -7.35 -23.33
C GLU A 84 3.58 -6.96 -22.28
N ALA A 85 4.31 -5.86 -22.50
CA ALA A 85 5.25 -5.30 -21.54
C ALA A 85 4.56 -4.84 -20.25
N ARG A 86 3.36 -4.24 -20.34
CA ARG A 86 2.55 -3.91 -19.15
C ARG A 86 2.14 -5.18 -18.40
N GLY A 87 1.69 -6.20 -19.14
CA GLY A 87 1.33 -7.51 -18.59
C GLY A 87 2.48 -8.16 -17.83
N ALA A 88 3.67 -8.21 -18.44
CA ALA A 88 4.88 -8.74 -17.81
C ALA A 88 5.28 -7.96 -16.56
N GLY A 89 5.20 -6.62 -16.58
CA GLY A 89 5.45 -5.79 -15.40
C GLY A 89 4.48 -6.07 -14.26
N ASN A 90 3.19 -6.30 -14.55
CA ASN A 90 2.20 -6.66 -13.54
C ASN A 90 2.40 -8.08 -12.98
N GLN A 91 2.81 -9.03 -13.82
CA GLN A 91 3.21 -10.36 -13.37
C GLN A 91 4.41 -10.29 -12.43
N ALA A 92 5.44 -9.51 -12.78
CA ALA A 92 6.62 -9.32 -11.95
C ALA A 92 6.28 -8.67 -10.59
N LYS A 93 5.36 -7.70 -10.55
CA LYS A 93 4.83 -7.14 -9.29
C LYS A 93 4.23 -8.22 -8.40
N LYS A 94 3.42 -9.11 -8.97
CA LYS A 94 2.81 -10.23 -8.24
C LYS A 94 3.86 -11.19 -7.69
N LEU A 95 4.81 -11.63 -8.54
CA LEU A 95 5.90 -12.52 -8.13
C LEU A 95 6.72 -11.93 -6.98
N LYS A 96 7.06 -10.64 -7.07
CA LYS A 96 7.78 -9.94 -5.99
C LYS A 96 6.97 -9.84 -4.70
N ALA A 97 5.66 -9.63 -4.78
CA ALA A 97 4.79 -9.58 -3.60
C ALA A 97 4.70 -10.96 -2.92
N ASP A 98 4.53 -12.02 -3.70
CA ASP A 98 4.49 -13.40 -3.19
C ASP A 98 5.83 -13.78 -2.53
N PHE A 99 6.95 -13.44 -3.18
CA PHE A 99 8.29 -13.70 -2.64
C PHE A 99 8.61 -12.88 -1.39
N GLU A 100 8.15 -11.63 -1.31
CA GLU A 100 8.33 -10.80 -0.10
C GLU A 100 7.66 -11.41 1.13
N ILE A 101 6.49 -12.06 0.94
CA ILE A 101 5.81 -12.82 2.00
C ILE A 101 6.63 -14.07 2.34
N GLU A 102 7.04 -14.85 1.35
CA GLU A 102 7.86 -16.05 1.53
C GLU A 102 9.11 -15.76 2.36
N ARG A 103 9.95 -14.80 1.94
CA ARG A 103 11.22 -14.50 2.60
C ARG A 103 11.03 -13.93 4.00
N THR A 104 10.02 -13.10 4.21
CA THR A 104 9.74 -12.50 5.54
C THR A 104 9.27 -13.56 6.54
N MET A 105 8.74 -14.69 6.06
CA MET A 105 8.23 -15.78 6.89
C MET A 105 9.24 -16.90 7.15
N ARG A 106 10.48 -16.77 6.67
CA ARG A 106 11.59 -17.72 6.89
C ARG A 106 12.08 -17.68 8.34
N GLU A 107 11.64 -18.65 9.14
CA GLU A 107 12.01 -18.78 10.56
C GLU A 107 13.51 -19.01 10.79
N ASP A 108 14.12 -19.80 9.91
CA ASP A 108 15.54 -20.10 9.91
C ASP A 108 16.40 -18.86 9.68
N VAL A 109 16.04 -18.03 8.69
CA VAL A 109 16.68 -16.73 8.45
C VAL A 109 16.47 -15.78 9.64
N TYR A 110 15.27 -15.77 10.24
CA TYR A 110 15.04 -14.92 11.40
C TYR A 110 15.88 -15.30 12.61
N LYS A 111 16.16 -16.60 12.83
CA LYS A 111 17.04 -17.05 13.92
C LYS A 111 18.42 -16.42 13.82
N VAL A 112 19.02 -16.41 12.64
CA VAL A 112 20.36 -15.83 12.44
C VAL A 112 20.33 -14.30 12.49
N VAL A 113 19.32 -13.64 11.92
CA VAL A 113 19.15 -12.17 12.02
C VAL A 113 19.00 -11.75 13.48
N ARG A 114 18.19 -12.49 14.25
CA ARG A 114 17.99 -12.23 15.68
C ARG A 114 19.27 -12.49 16.49
N ALA A 115 20.05 -13.51 16.15
CA ALA A 115 21.32 -13.77 16.82
C ALA A 115 22.29 -12.58 16.68
N VAL A 116 22.32 -11.91 15.52
CA VAL A 116 23.08 -10.67 15.34
C VAL A 116 22.52 -9.55 16.21
N TYR A 117 21.20 -9.35 16.20
CA TYR A 117 20.54 -8.29 16.97
C TYR A 117 20.71 -8.44 18.49
N ASP A 118 20.61 -9.67 19.01
CA ASP A 118 20.72 -9.97 20.45
C ASP A 118 22.19 -9.94 20.94
N ASN A 119 23.18 -9.96 20.02
CA ASN A 119 24.60 -9.86 20.33
C ASN A 119 25.03 -8.41 20.61
N LYS A 120 24.96 -8.00 21.88
CA LYS A 120 25.32 -6.64 22.33
C LYS A 120 26.76 -6.25 22.00
N ASP A 121 27.72 -7.17 22.14
CA ASP A 121 29.13 -6.88 21.89
C ASP A 121 29.41 -6.58 20.42
N GLU A 122 28.62 -7.16 19.51
CA GLU A 122 28.65 -6.83 18.08
C GLU A 122 27.92 -5.52 17.82
N MET A 123 26.68 -5.38 18.31
CA MET A 123 25.84 -4.21 18.10
C MET A 123 26.45 -2.89 18.58
N ASP A 124 27.26 -2.93 19.65
CA ASP A 124 27.93 -1.74 20.19
C ASP A 124 29.19 -1.35 19.40
N LYS A 125 29.70 -2.21 18.52
CA LYS A 125 30.83 -1.93 17.61
C LYS A 125 30.39 -1.43 16.23
N LEU A 126 29.13 -1.65 15.87
CA LEU A 126 28.58 -1.20 14.60
C LEU A 126 28.50 0.33 14.55
N ASP A 127 28.70 0.89 13.37
CA ASP A 127 28.38 2.29 13.15
C ASP A 127 26.84 2.50 13.17
N PRO A 128 26.38 3.76 13.28
CA PRO A 128 24.96 4.04 13.43
C PRO A 128 24.07 3.54 12.27
N GLU A 129 24.58 3.49 11.03
CA GLU A 129 23.81 3.05 9.87
C GLU A 129 23.67 1.53 9.85
N ASP A 130 24.75 0.80 10.08
CA ASP A 130 24.75 -0.66 10.18
C ASP A 130 23.88 -1.14 11.34
N ARG A 131 24.00 -0.51 12.51
CA ARG A 131 23.14 -0.81 13.67
C ARG A 131 21.65 -0.64 13.33
N ARG A 132 21.31 0.47 12.65
CA ARG A 132 19.94 0.75 12.22
C ARG A 132 19.44 -0.28 11.21
N LEU A 133 20.30 -0.77 10.31
CA LEU A 133 19.93 -1.82 9.36
C LEU A 133 19.54 -3.11 10.09
N VAL A 134 20.35 -3.56 11.06
CA VAL A 134 20.05 -4.73 11.91
C VAL A 134 18.71 -4.55 12.63
N GLU A 135 18.53 -3.42 13.32
CA GLU A 135 17.29 -3.09 14.05
C GLU A 135 16.06 -3.11 13.13
N LYS A 136 16.17 -2.59 11.90
CA LYS A 136 15.07 -2.60 10.92
C LYS A 136 14.77 -3.99 10.38
N MET A 137 15.78 -4.81 10.13
CA MET A 137 15.58 -6.18 9.68
C MET A 137 14.94 -7.04 10.77
N GLU A 138 15.40 -6.95 12.03
CA GLU A 138 14.77 -7.65 13.16
C GLU A 138 13.30 -7.23 13.30
N LEU A 139 13.06 -5.92 13.35
CA LEU A 139 11.74 -5.33 13.52
C LEU A 139 10.73 -5.85 12.49
N LYS A 140 11.16 -5.98 11.24
CA LYS A 140 10.32 -6.48 10.14
C LYS A 140 9.85 -7.91 10.41
N HIS A 141 10.75 -8.81 10.81
CA HIS A 141 10.41 -10.21 11.12
C HIS A 141 9.58 -10.33 12.39
N ARG A 142 9.89 -9.53 13.41
CA ARG A 142 9.10 -9.47 14.65
C ARG A 142 7.65 -9.07 14.38
N ARG A 143 7.45 -8.02 13.57
CA ARG A 143 6.11 -7.55 13.15
C ARG A 143 5.41 -8.49 12.15
N ALA A 144 6.16 -9.40 11.53
CA ALA A 144 5.59 -10.51 10.76
C ALA A 144 5.11 -11.67 11.65
N GLY A 145 5.45 -11.67 12.94
CA GLY A 145 5.01 -12.69 13.89
C GLY A 145 5.96 -13.88 14.00
N LEU A 146 7.24 -13.74 13.61
CA LEU A 146 8.20 -14.85 13.72
C LEU A 146 8.64 -15.16 15.15
N LEU A 147 8.37 -14.27 16.12
CA LEU A 147 8.47 -14.57 17.55
C LEU A 147 7.32 -15.43 18.09
N LEU A 148 6.22 -15.54 17.34
CA LEU A 148 5.04 -16.27 17.79
C LEU A 148 5.22 -17.78 17.62
N SER A 149 4.50 -18.54 18.44
CA SER A 149 4.29 -19.97 18.18
C SER A 149 3.62 -20.17 16.81
N SER A 150 3.79 -21.36 16.23
CA SER A 150 3.15 -21.71 14.95
C SER A 150 1.65 -21.44 14.95
N GLU A 151 0.95 -21.82 16.02
CA GLU A 151 -0.49 -21.59 16.21
C GLU A 151 -0.85 -20.09 16.19
N LYS A 152 -0.15 -19.27 16.97
CA LYS A 152 -0.40 -17.82 17.01
C LYS A 152 -0.04 -17.13 15.68
N ARG A 153 0.93 -17.69 14.94
CA ARG A 153 1.30 -17.18 13.62
C ARG A 153 0.26 -17.53 12.56
N GLU A 154 -0.37 -18.70 12.66
CA GLU A 154 -1.53 -19.06 11.84
C GLU A 154 -2.71 -18.13 12.11
N GLN A 155 -3.01 -17.85 13.38
CA GLN A 155 -4.01 -16.84 13.76
C GLN A 155 -3.70 -15.46 13.16
N LEU A 156 -2.46 -15.00 13.27
CA LEU A 156 -2.03 -13.73 12.68
C LEU A 156 -2.19 -13.71 11.15
N ARG A 157 -1.90 -14.82 10.47
CA ARG A 157 -2.06 -14.95 9.01
C ARG A 157 -3.53 -14.87 8.61
N ASP A 158 -4.41 -15.54 9.35
CA ASP A 158 -5.85 -15.55 9.07
C ASP A 158 -6.46 -14.16 9.31
N ILE A 159 -6.03 -13.48 10.38
CA ILE A 159 -6.39 -12.08 10.64
C ILE A 159 -5.97 -11.20 9.45
N LYS A 160 -4.69 -11.20 9.06
CA LYS A 160 -4.20 -10.38 7.93
C LYS A 160 -4.92 -10.68 6.62
N LYS A 161 -5.25 -11.95 6.37
CA LYS A 161 -6.03 -12.35 5.18
C LYS A 161 -7.43 -11.74 5.23
N ARG A 162 -8.10 -11.78 6.38
CA ARG A 162 -9.44 -11.20 6.54
C ARG A 162 -9.41 -9.69 6.43
N GLU A 163 -8.43 -9.02 7.05
CA GLU A 163 -8.21 -7.57 6.91
C GLU A 163 -8.06 -7.16 5.45
N SER A 164 -7.23 -7.87 4.68
CA SER A 164 -7.03 -7.60 3.25
C SER A 164 -8.34 -7.67 2.44
N VAL A 165 -9.19 -8.69 2.72
CA VAL A 165 -10.52 -8.79 2.09
C VAL A 165 -11.41 -7.62 2.49
N LEU A 166 -11.46 -7.26 3.77
CA LEU A 166 -12.26 -6.13 4.26
C LEU A 166 -11.82 -4.80 3.64
N GLU A 167 -10.52 -4.57 3.49
CA GLU A 167 -9.97 -3.35 2.87
C GLU A 167 -10.30 -3.25 1.38
N VAL A 168 -10.25 -4.37 0.65
CA VAL A 168 -10.67 -4.43 -0.76
C VAL A 168 -12.16 -4.17 -0.89
N ASP A 169 -13.00 -4.84 -0.11
CA ASP A 169 -14.46 -4.68 -0.14
C ASP A 169 -14.88 -3.26 0.25
N PHE A 170 -14.22 -2.68 1.27
CA PHE A 170 -14.45 -1.30 1.70
C PHE A 170 -14.20 -0.32 0.55
N ARG A 171 -13.04 -0.42 -0.10
CA ARG A 171 -12.66 0.46 -1.22
C ARG A 171 -13.53 0.24 -2.44
N LYS A 172 -13.88 -1.02 -2.73
CA LYS A 172 -14.79 -1.36 -3.83
C LYS A 172 -16.14 -0.68 -3.64
N CYS A 173 -16.73 -0.73 -2.44
CA CYS A 173 -17.98 -0.02 -2.17
C CYS A 173 -17.87 1.47 -2.51
N ILE A 174 -16.84 2.16 -2.02
CA ILE A 174 -16.66 3.61 -2.25
C ILE A 174 -16.48 3.93 -3.75
N ASN A 175 -15.76 3.08 -4.48
CA ASN A 175 -15.53 3.26 -5.90
C ASN A 175 -16.80 3.04 -6.72
N ASP A 176 -17.52 1.96 -6.44
CA ASP A 176 -18.71 1.51 -7.16
C ASP A 176 -19.97 2.28 -6.75
N GLU A 177 -19.91 3.07 -5.67
CA GLU A 177 -21.01 3.94 -5.23
C GLU A 177 -21.43 4.90 -6.34
N ASP A 178 -22.70 4.79 -6.73
CA ASP A 178 -23.30 5.44 -7.88
C ASP A 178 -24.58 6.22 -7.54
N ALA A 179 -24.86 6.48 -6.25
CA ALA A 179 -26.03 7.26 -5.84
C ALA A 179 -26.19 8.55 -6.65
N ARG A 180 -27.38 8.69 -7.26
CA ARG A 180 -27.81 9.81 -8.10
C ARG A 180 -28.88 10.60 -7.38
N LEU A 181 -28.71 11.91 -7.33
CA LEU A 181 -29.75 12.86 -6.95
C LEU A 181 -30.20 13.63 -8.19
N LEU A 182 -31.51 13.87 -8.29
CA LEU A 182 -32.10 14.62 -9.39
C LEU A 182 -32.50 16.00 -8.91
N PHE A 183 -31.98 17.03 -9.59
CA PHE A 183 -32.32 18.42 -9.29
C PHE A 183 -32.75 19.17 -10.55
N SER A 184 -33.76 20.01 -10.44
CA SER A 184 -34.07 20.97 -11.50
C SER A 184 -32.98 22.04 -11.61
N ARG A 185 -32.98 22.76 -12.74
CA ARG A 185 -32.07 23.91 -12.93
C ARG A 185 -32.25 24.97 -11.84
N ASP A 186 -33.49 25.18 -11.42
CA ASP A 186 -33.88 26.12 -10.38
C ASP A 186 -33.38 25.65 -9.00
N GLU A 187 -33.42 24.35 -8.72
CA GLU A 187 -32.84 23.77 -7.50
C GLU A 187 -31.31 23.91 -7.42
N LEU A 188 -30.66 24.07 -8.57
CA LEU A 188 -29.21 24.24 -8.73
C LEU A 188 -28.78 25.72 -8.86
N GLU A 189 -29.64 26.66 -8.46
CA GLU A 189 -29.35 28.10 -8.53
C GLU A 189 -28.00 28.46 -7.88
N GLY A 190 -27.16 29.20 -8.60
CA GLY A 190 -25.84 29.68 -8.14
C GLY A 190 -24.66 28.94 -8.74
N LEU A 191 -24.88 27.73 -9.27
CA LEU A 191 -23.86 27.03 -10.05
C LEU A 191 -23.53 27.78 -11.36
N PRO A 192 -22.25 27.81 -11.78
CA PRO A 192 -21.85 28.46 -13.03
C PRO A 192 -22.45 27.75 -14.24
N GLU A 193 -22.68 28.48 -15.34
CA GLU A 193 -23.27 27.92 -16.57
C GLU A 193 -22.49 26.71 -17.11
N ASP A 194 -21.16 26.76 -17.04
CA ASP A 194 -20.29 25.66 -17.46
C ASP A 194 -20.56 24.35 -16.71
N TYR A 195 -21.12 24.42 -15.49
CA TYR A 195 -21.53 23.23 -14.76
C TYR A 195 -22.56 22.43 -15.56
N PHE A 196 -23.51 23.06 -16.25
CA PHE A 196 -24.63 22.38 -16.91
C PHE A 196 -24.28 21.81 -18.29
N ASN A 197 -23.14 22.20 -18.88
CA ASN A 197 -22.77 21.83 -20.24
C ASN A 197 -22.47 20.32 -20.36
N GLY A 198 -23.24 19.63 -21.20
CA GLY A 198 -23.02 18.20 -21.50
C GLY A 198 -23.34 17.24 -20.36
N ARG A 199 -24.01 17.70 -19.29
CA ARG A 199 -24.44 16.86 -18.19
C ARG A 199 -25.63 15.97 -18.55
N GLU A 200 -25.68 14.81 -17.91
CA GLU A 200 -26.80 13.88 -17.99
C GLU A 200 -28.05 14.48 -17.32
N THR A 201 -29.19 14.29 -17.97
CA THR A 201 -30.51 14.67 -17.45
C THR A 201 -31.45 13.48 -17.55
N GLU A 202 -32.31 13.32 -16.55
CA GLU A 202 -33.37 12.31 -16.51
C GLU A 202 -34.72 13.00 -16.43
N ASP A 203 -35.75 12.45 -17.09
CA ASP A 203 -37.13 12.92 -16.94
C ASP A 203 -37.68 12.44 -15.59
N HIS A 204 -38.18 13.38 -14.79
CA HIS A 204 -38.84 13.09 -13.53
C HIS A 204 -40.15 13.86 -13.48
N ASP A 205 -41.26 13.14 -13.59
CA ASP A 205 -42.63 13.69 -13.64
C ASP A 205 -42.84 14.75 -14.76
N GLY A 206 -42.21 14.55 -15.93
CA GLY A 206 -42.32 15.45 -17.08
C GLY A 206 -41.42 16.70 -17.01
N GLU A 207 -40.52 16.75 -16.03
CA GLU A 207 -39.47 17.75 -15.91
C GLU A 207 -38.09 17.11 -16.12
N ALA A 208 -37.28 17.68 -17.03
CA ALA A 208 -35.89 17.27 -17.20
C ALA A 208 -35.06 17.77 -16.01
N LYS A 209 -34.56 16.85 -15.18
CA LYS A 209 -33.71 17.12 -14.03
C LYS A 209 -32.28 16.69 -14.29
N TYR A 210 -31.32 17.45 -13.78
CA TYR A 210 -29.91 17.10 -13.87
C TYR A 210 -29.59 15.96 -12.91
N VAL A 211 -28.85 14.98 -13.42
CA VAL A 211 -28.27 13.91 -12.61
C VAL A 211 -27.04 14.47 -11.91
N VAL A 212 -27.04 14.40 -10.58
CA VAL A 212 -25.95 14.88 -9.74
C VAL A 212 -25.49 13.75 -8.82
N THR A 213 -24.20 13.47 -8.82
CA THR A 213 -23.57 12.39 -8.04
C THR A 213 -22.84 12.93 -6.81
N SER A 214 -22.42 12.01 -5.94
CA SER A 214 -21.53 12.32 -4.81
C SER A 214 -20.04 12.38 -5.19
N LYS A 215 -19.71 12.24 -6.48
CA LYS A 215 -18.31 12.33 -6.93
C LYS A 215 -17.86 13.79 -6.89
N TYR A 216 -16.56 14.00 -6.67
CA TYR A 216 -16.00 15.35 -6.44
C TYR A 216 -16.32 16.41 -7.51
N PRO A 217 -16.38 16.07 -8.82
CA PRO A 217 -16.80 17.04 -9.85
C PRO A 217 -18.22 17.60 -9.68
N ASP A 218 -19.07 16.92 -8.92
CA ASP A 218 -20.46 17.31 -8.66
C ASP A 218 -20.59 17.88 -7.25
N TYR A 219 -20.07 17.15 -6.27
CA TYR A 219 -20.18 17.50 -4.85
C TYR A 219 -19.53 18.86 -4.54
N ILE A 220 -18.28 19.08 -4.99
CA ILE A 220 -17.54 20.29 -4.63
C ILE A 220 -18.20 21.56 -5.21
N PRO A 221 -18.54 21.65 -6.52
CA PRO A 221 -19.23 22.82 -7.04
C PRO A 221 -20.60 23.05 -6.41
N LEU A 222 -21.39 21.98 -6.19
CA LEU A 222 -22.71 22.10 -5.58
C LEU A 222 -22.60 22.67 -4.17
N MET A 223 -21.73 22.10 -3.33
CA MET A 223 -21.56 22.58 -1.95
C MET A 223 -20.99 24.00 -1.87
N LYS A 224 -20.19 24.41 -2.86
CA LYS A 224 -19.57 25.74 -2.90
C LYS A 224 -20.49 26.83 -3.45
N TYR A 225 -21.29 26.54 -4.47
CA TYR A 225 -21.99 27.57 -5.25
C TYR A 225 -23.52 27.49 -5.19
N ALA A 226 -24.12 26.32 -4.88
CA ALA A 226 -25.57 26.20 -4.81
C ALA A 226 -26.12 27.08 -3.67
N LYS A 227 -27.04 27.99 -4.01
CA LYS A 227 -27.63 28.94 -3.05
C LYS A 227 -28.66 28.27 -2.14
N ARG A 228 -29.39 27.29 -2.65
CA ARG A 228 -30.45 26.60 -1.91
C ARG A 228 -29.88 25.67 -0.84
N GLU A 229 -30.27 25.94 0.40
CA GLU A 229 -29.92 25.10 1.55
C GLU A 229 -30.43 23.67 1.39
N SER A 230 -31.67 23.49 0.92
CA SER A 230 -32.27 22.17 0.72
C SER A 230 -31.44 21.30 -0.23
N THR A 231 -30.94 21.88 -1.33
CA THR A 231 -30.07 21.19 -2.30
C THR A 231 -28.75 20.78 -1.65
N ARG A 232 -28.07 21.70 -0.95
CA ARG A 232 -26.81 21.39 -0.23
C ARG A 232 -27.02 20.32 0.83
N LYS A 233 -28.13 20.41 1.58
CA LYS A 233 -28.48 19.45 2.64
C LYS A 233 -28.77 18.07 2.07
N ALA A 234 -29.53 17.97 0.98
CA ALA A 234 -29.82 16.70 0.32
C ALA A 234 -28.53 16.04 -0.18
N MET A 235 -27.64 16.82 -0.81
CA MET A 235 -26.34 16.33 -1.27
C MET A 235 -25.44 15.88 -0.12
N LEU A 236 -25.33 16.68 0.96
CA LEU A 236 -24.55 16.31 2.14
C LEU A 236 -25.06 15.01 2.77
N ILE A 237 -26.37 14.89 2.98
CA ILE A 237 -26.98 13.68 3.55
C ILE A 237 -26.69 12.47 2.66
N ALA A 238 -26.82 12.61 1.34
CA ALA A 238 -26.51 11.52 0.42
C ALA A 238 -25.02 11.13 0.48
N ASP A 239 -24.09 12.09 0.48
CA ASP A 239 -22.65 11.85 0.52
C ASP A 239 -22.18 11.18 1.82
N GLU A 240 -22.70 11.64 2.96
CA GLU A 240 -22.36 11.13 4.30
C GLU A 240 -22.99 9.75 4.61
N ASN A 241 -24.05 9.36 3.89
CA ASN A 241 -24.71 8.05 4.06
C ASN A 241 -24.30 7.01 3.00
N ARG A 242 -23.29 7.28 2.18
CA ARG A 242 -22.78 6.31 1.18
C ARG A 242 -22.25 5.06 1.84
N CYS A 243 -22.35 3.94 1.14
CA CYS A 243 -21.76 2.69 1.59
C CYS A 243 -22.11 2.27 3.03
N PRO A 244 -23.40 2.17 3.42
CA PRO A 244 -23.78 1.70 4.75
C PRO A 244 -23.21 0.31 5.06
N ASP A 245 -22.99 -0.53 4.04
CA ASP A 245 -22.32 -1.84 4.15
C ASP A 245 -20.88 -1.75 4.70
N ASN A 246 -20.24 -0.58 4.65
CA ASN A 246 -18.91 -0.38 5.23
C ASN A 246 -18.95 -0.25 6.75
N ILE A 247 -20.09 0.05 7.37
CA ILE A 247 -20.22 0.11 8.83
C ILE A 247 -19.84 -1.23 9.49
N PRO A 248 -20.47 -2.38 9.15
CA PRO A 248 -20.09 -3.66 9.74
C PRO A 248 -18.66 -4.09 9.36
N ARG A 249 -18.18 -3.73 8.16
CA ARG A 249 -16.78 -4.01 7.75
C ARG A 249 -15.77 -3.29 8.63
N LEU A 250 -16.01 -2.00 8.93
CA LEU A 250 -15.17 -1.22 9.83
C LEU A 250 -15.20 -1.75 11.26
N GLN A 251 -16.38 -2.16 11.76
CA GLN A 251 -16.51 -2.77 13.08
C GLN A 251 -15.70 -4.07 13.20
N GLU A 252 -15.71 -4.91 12.16
CA GLU A 252 -14.89 -6.12 12.11
C GLU A 252 -13.39 -5.77 12.02
N LEU A 253 -13.02 -4.85 11.13
CA LEU A 253 -11.63 -4.43 10.92
C LEU A 253 -10.99 -3.87 12.21
N VAL A 254 -11.71 -3.05 12.98
CA VAL A 254 -11.22 -2.49 14.25
C VAL A 254 -10.94 -3.61 15.28
N LYS A 255 -11.79 -4.63 15.35
CA LYS A 255 -11.58 -5.79 16.24
C LYS A 255 -10.36 -6.60 15.82
N LEU A 256 -10.27 -6.94 14.53
CA LEU A 256 -9.15 -7.68 13.96
C LEU A 256 -7.81 -6.97 14.18
N ARG A 257 -7.78 -5.65 13.99
CA ARG A 257 -6.58 -4.83 14.24
C ARG A 257 -6.16 -4.83 15.71
N LEU A 258 -7.12 -4.83 16.64
CA LEU A 258 -6.82 -4.97 18.06
C LEU A 258 -6.26 -6.37 18.37
N GLU A 259 -6.88 -7.43 17.85
CA GLU A 259 -6.42 -8.81 18.02
C GLU A 259 -5.01 -9.00 17.44
N GLN A 260 -4.74 -8.47 16.25
CA GLN A 260 -3.42 -8.46 15.63
C GLN A 260 -2.38 -7.81 16.56
N ALA A 261 -2.68 -6.63 17.09
CA ALA A 261 -1.78 -5.87 17.95
C ALA A 261 -1.47 -6.65 19.23
N GLN A 262 -2.50 -7.21 19.89
CA GLN A 262 -2.36 -8.00 21.10
C GLN A 262 -1.57 -9.30 20.87
N LEU A 263 -1.80 -9.98 19.75
CA LEU A 263 -1.01 -11.16 19.36
C LEU A 263 0.48 -10.82 19.23
N LEU A 264 0.79 -9.64 18.68
CA LEU A 264 2.16 -9.16 18.49
C LEU A 264 2.76 -8.47 19.73
N GLY A 265 2.03 -8.40 20.85
CA GLY A 265 2.51 -7.88 22.13
C GLY A 265 2.31 -6.37 22.34
N TYR A 266 1.44 -5.72 21.56
CA TYR A 266 1.04 -4.32 21.72
C TYR A 266 -0.31 -4.21 22.42
N ASN A 267 -0.56 -3.14 23.17
CA ASN A 267 -1.84 -2.92 23.84
C ASN A 267 -2.93 -2.47 22.87
N THR A 268 -2.54 -1.70 21.85
CA THR A 268 -3.46 -1.13 20.85
C THR A 268 -2.87 -1.23 19.45
N TYR A 269 -3.73 -1.19 18.43
CA TYR A 269 -3.26 -1.10 17.04
C TYR A 269 -2.47 0.18 16.76
N SER A 270 -2.80 1.30 17.45
CA SER A 270 -2.07 2.55 17.30
C SER A 270 -0.62 2.44 17.77
N GLU A 271 -0.35 1.73 18.88
CA GLU A 271 1.03 1.43 19.29
C GLU A 271 1.77 0.62 18.22
N TYR A 272 1.13 -0.44 17.69
CA TYR A 272 1.69 -1.22 16.59
C TYR A 272 1.94 -0.38 15.34
N ALA A 273 1.02 0.50 14.95
CA ALA A 273 1.14 1.32 13.74
C ALA A 273 2.21 2.41 13.89
N LEU A 274 2.29 3.05 15.07
CA LEU A 274 3.13 4.23 15.30
C LEU A 274 4.60 3.90 15.59
N GLU A 275 4.92 2.68 16.03
CA GLU A 275 6.31 2.23 16.31
C GLU A 275 7.26 2.54 15.13
N VAL A 276 6.79 2.32 13.90
CA VAL A 276 7.57 2.54 12.66
C VAL A 276 7.49 3.98 12.15
N LEU A 277 6.60 4.81 12.70
CA LEU A 277 6.39 6.20 12.32
C LEU A 277 7.24 7.15 13.18
N MET A 278 7.24 8.45 12.85
CA MET A 278 8.01 9.45 13.58
C MET A 278 7.38 9.83 14.91
N ALA A 279 6.05 9.77 15.03
CA ALA A 279 5.34 10.04 16.29
C ALA A 279 5.67 9.01 17.40
N LYS A 280 6.07 7.79 17.03
CA LYS A 280 6.44 6.65 17.92
C LYS A 280 5.34 6.10 18.82
N THR A 281 4.55 6.97 19.45
CA THR A 281 3.56 6.59 20.45
C THR A 281 2.22 7.28 20.17
N PRO A 282 1.09 6.67 20.58
CA PRO A 282 -0.21 7.31 20.50
C PRO A 282 -0.26 8.66 21.23
N GLN A 283 0.36 8.75 22.42
CA GLN A 283 0.35 9.98 23.22
C GLN A 283 1.04 11.13 22.47
N ALA A 284 2.22 10.92 21.91
CA ALA A 284 2.92 11.97 21.17
C ALA A 284 2.15 12.46 19.92
N ALA A 285 1.36 11.58 19.30
CA ALA A 285 0.48 11.99 18.20
C ALA A 285 -0.70 12.85 18.70
N LEU A 286 -1.32 12.46 19.82
CA LEU A 286 -2.40 13.21 20.46
C LEU A 286 -1.93 14.58 20.97
N ASP A 287 -0.78 14.63 21.64
CA ASP A 287 -0.18 15.88 22.14
C ASP A 287 0.04 16.87 20.98
N MET A 288 0.52 16.39 19.82
CA MET A 288 0.70 17.21 18.62
C MET A 288 -0.63 17.76 18.09
N GLU A 289 -1.70 16.94 18.06
CA GLU A 289 -3.03 17.38 17.62
C GLU A 289 -3.64 18.40 18.59
N GLU A 290 -3.51 18.18 19.90
CA GLU A 290 -3.97 19.10 20.94
C GLU A 290 -3.23 20.44 20.89
N ASP A 291 -1.92 20.43 20.70
CA ASP A 291 -1.09 21.63 20.51
C ASP A 291 -1.51 22.45 19.27
N LEU A 292 -1.95 21.79 18.20
CA LEU A 292 -2.45 22.46 17.01
C LEU A 292 -3.83 23.09 17.23
N LEU A 293 -4.72 22.42 17.98
CA LEU A 293 -6.04 22.94 18.31
C LEU A 293 -5.99 24.13 19.27
N ALA A 294 -4.94 24.21 20.11
CA ALA A 294 -4.72 25.31 21.04
C ALA A 294 -4.17 26.59 20.39
N ARG A 295 -3.76 26.55 19.11
CA ARG A 295 -3.21 27.68 18.35
C ARG A 295 -4.28 28.39 17.53
#